data_AF-A0A8D9I078-F1
#
_entry.id   AF-A0A8D9I078-F1
#
_cell.length_a   1.000
_cell.length_b   1.000
_cell.length_c   1.000
_cell.angle_alpha   90.00
_cell.angle_beta   90.00
_cell.angle_gamma   90.00
#
_symmetry.space_group_name_H-M   'P 1'
#
loop_
_entity.id
_entity.type
_entity.pdbx_description
1 polymer ?
#
loop_
_entity_poly.entity_id
_entity_poly.type
_entity_poly.pdbx_seq_one_letter_code
_entity_poly.pdbx_strand_id
1 'polypeptide(L)'
;MTTKMKGGGGEHSSSSRSSASRRWTLLLCLGSFCVGMFFTDRMWNIPESRDISRPSVTEAERLKLISEGGCNPKSLYQKEVKRDPQALLGQVSNTHNALQTLDKTISSLEMELAAARSVQESLTNGAPVSDDMGKKKKRRYLMVVGINTAFSSRKRRDSVRATWMPQGEKRRRLEEEKGIIIRFVIGHSATAGGILDRAIEAEDRKHGDFLRLDHVEGYLELSGKTKTYFATAFSMWDADFYVKVDDDVHVNIATLGETLVRHRKKPRVYIGCMKSGPVLYQNLKWLAKKVNVWLYESSLGENKHYLPPGDMGWPFIGNMPSFLRAFKTSDPDSFARTLVKRYGPKGVYKTHMFGNPSIIVTTPDTCRRVLTDDDAFRPGWPTSTMELIGRKSFIGIPYEEHKRLRRLTAAPVNGHEALSLYIPYIEENVITALDKWSKMGEFEFLTHLRKLTFRIIMYIFLSTESENVMDALEREYTALNYGVRAMAVNIPGFAYHRALKARKKLVAAFQSIVTERRNQRKQNSSSNKKDMLDNLIDVEDEKGKTLDDEEIIDVLLMYLNAGHESSGHTIMWATIFLQEHPEFLQRAKAEQEMILENRPKGQKGLTLKKLDKWSFCRRLLMRHFE
;
A
#
# COMPACT_ATOMS: atom_id res chain seq x y z
N MET A 1 13.43 55.53 44.90
CA MET A 1 12.72 56.82 44.96
C MET A 1 11.34 56.67 44.33
N THR A 2 10.35 57.35 44.89
CA THR A 2 9.07 57.71 44.24
C THR A 2 9.33 58.75 43.11
N THR A 3 8.42 59.11 42.19
CA THR A 3 6.94 59.10 42.16
C THR A 3 6.41 59.20 40.69
N LYS A 4 5.09 59.02 40.48
CA LYS A 4 4.11 59.73 39.56
C LYS A 4 4.63 60.60 38.38
N MET A 5 3.96 60.80 37.23
CA MET A 5 2.52 60.79 36.84
C MET A 5 2.41 60.84 35.26
N LYS A 6 1.31 61.01 34.49
CA LYS A 6 -0.18 61.14 34.64
C LYS A 6 -0.88 60.80 33.28
N GLY A 7 -2.10 60.25 33.31
CA GLY A 7 -3.14 60.44 32.27
C GLY A 7 -3.28 59.35 31.17
N GLY A 8 -4.47 59.05 30.63
CA GLY A 8 -5.83 59.35 31.14
C GLY A 8 -6.91 59.65 30.08
N GLY A 9 -7.76 58.66 29.74
CA GLY A 9 -8.95 58.82 28.86
C GLY A 9 -8.66 58.75 27.35
N GLY A 10 -9.58 58.32 26.48
CA GLY A 10 -10.97 57.85 26.68
C GLY A 10 -11.47 56.96 25.53
N GLU A 11 -12.71 56.49 25.61
CA GLU A 11 -13.26 55.35 24.84
C GLU A 11 -13.81 55.70 23.44
N HIS A 12 -13.81 54.74 22.49
CA HIS A 12 -15.05 54.07 22.09
C HIS A 12 -14.90 52.81 21.20
N SER A 13 -15.82 51.88 21.47
CA SER A 13 -16.17 50.60 20.84
C SER A 13 -16.19 50.48 19.30
N SER A 14 -15.62 49.40 18.73
CA SER A 14 -16.38 48.18 18.31
C SER A 14 -15.75 47.34 17.17
N SER A 15 -15.43 46.07 17.44
CA SER A 15 -15.94 44.89 16.70
C SER A 15 -15.32 43.60 17.25
N SER A 16 -16.14 42.69 17.76
CA SER A 16 -15.70 41.46 18.42
C SER A 16 -15.55 40.30 17.42
N ARG A 17 -14.32 40.05 16.95
CA ARG A 17 -14.00 38.78 16.29
C ARG A 17 -13.68 37.72 17.34
N SER A 18 -14.58 36.74 17.49
CA SER A 18 -14.45 35.62 18.44
C SER A 18 -13.31 34.67 18.03
N SER A 19 -12.09 34.93 18.52
CA SER A 19 -10.94 34.06 18.33
C SER A 19 -11.10 32.77 19.13
N ALA A 20 -11.55 31.69 18.48
CA ALA A 20 -11.55 30.35 19.06
C ALA A 20 -10.14 29.98 19.55
N SER A 21 -10.00 29.72 20.85
CA SER A 21 -8.70 29.44 21.48
C SER A 21 -8.05 28.20 20.87
N ARG A 22 -6.71 28.21 20.75
CA ARG A 22 -5.91 27.06 20.23
C ARG A 22 -6.28 25.73 20.88
N ARG A 23 -6.66 25.72 22.16
CA ARG A 23 -7.12 24.50 22.86
C ARG A 23 -8.43 23.97 22.28
N TRP A 24 -9.41 24.85 22.03
CA TRP A 24 -10.69 24.48 21.40
C TRP A 24 -10.51 24.08 19.93
N THR A 25 -9.64 24.73 19.17
CA THR A 25 -9.31 24.30 17.80
C THR A 25 -8.70 22.89 17.78
N LEU A 26 -7.76 22.59 18.69
CA LEU A 26 -7.18 21.25 18.83
C LEU A 26 -8.23 20.21 19.28
N LEU A 27 -9.09 20.54 20.25
CA LEU A 27 -10.17 19.65 20.71
C LEU A 27 -11.20 19.39 19.60
N LEU A 28 -11.57 20.39 18.80
CA LEU A 28 -12.46 20.23 17.66
C LEU A 28 -11.80 19.40 16.56
N CYS A 29 -10.52 19.62 16.24
CA CYS A 29 -9.81 18.78 15.27
C CYS A 29 -9.67 17.32 15.75
N LEU A 30 -9.37 17.10 17.04
CA LEU A 30 -9.28 15.76 17.63
C LEU A 30 -10.65 15.08 17.69
N GLY A 31 -11.69 15.82 18.07
CA GLY A 31 -13.09 15.37 18.06
C GLY A 31 -13.56 15.00 16.65
N SER A 32 -13.35 15.86 15.66
CA SER A 32 -13.67 15.57 14.24
C SER A 32 -12.85 14.40 13.69
N PHE A 33 -11.62 14.19 14.14
CA PHE A 33 -10.81 13.01 13.78
C PHE A 33 -11.39 11.73 14.40
N CYS A 34 -11.73 11.74 15.70
CA CYS A 34 -12.35 10.60 16.38
C CYS A 34 -13.74 10.27 15.79
N VAL A 35 -14.60 11.27 15.56
CA VAL A 35 -15.88 11.11 14.87
C VAL A 35 -15.67 10.59 13.44
N GLY A 36 -14.66 11.12 12.74
CA GLY A 36 -14.24 10.59 11.44
C GLY A 36 -13.84 9.12 11.47
N MET A 37 -13.18 8.65 12.54
CA MET A 37 -12.86 7.23 12.74
C MET A 37 -14.10 6.36 12.97
N PHE A 38 -15.13 6.87 13.67
CA PHE A 38 -16.40 6.17 13.84
C PHE A 38 -17.21 6.09 12.53
N PHE A 39 -17.20 7.14 11.70
CA PHE A 39 -17.90 7.13 10.40
C PHE A 39 -17.09 6.49 9.26
N THR A 40 -15.82 6.12 9.46
CA THR A 40 -15.12 5.16 8.57
C THR A 40 -15.54 3.73 8.92
N ASP A 41 -16.73 3.35 8.46
CA ASP A 41 -17.53 2.16 8.82
C ASP A 41 -16.96 0.80 8.34
N ARG A 42 -15.64 0.63 8.45
CA ARG A 42 -14.88 -0.60 8.13
C ARG A 42 -13.52 -0.73 8.84
N MET A 43 -13.24 0.11 9.84
CA MET A 43 -12.03 -0.02 10.67
C MET A 43 -12.18 -1.10 11.75
N TRP A 44 -11.80 -2.33 11.37
CA TRP A 44 -11.75 -3.56 12.20
C TRP A 44 -13.09 -4.24 12.51
N ASN A 45 -13.51 -5.08 11.57
CA ASN A 45 -13.52 -6.54 11.81
C ASN A 45 -13.00 -7.25 10.54
N ILE A 46 -12.35 -8.41 10.70
CA ILE A 46 -12.46 -9.50 9.72
C ILE A 46 -13.75 -10.23 10.10
N PRO A 47 -14.57 -10.73 9.16
CA PRO A 47 -15.79 -11.46 9.53
C PRO A 47 -15.45 -12.64 10.42
N GLU A 48 -15.94 -12.61 11.67
CA GLU A 48 -15.99 -13.82 12.49
C GLU A 48 -16.95 -14.80 11.80
N SER A 49 -16.50 -16.03 11.56
CA SER A 49 -17.35 -17.12 11.09
C SER A 49 -18.43 -17.36 12.15
N ARG A 50 -19.65 -16.88 11.89
CA ARG A 50 -20.76 -17.00 12.84
C ARG A 50 -21.10 -18.47 13.05
N ASP A 51 -20.96 -18.95 14.29
CA ASP A 51 -21.54 -20.22 14.73
C ASP A 51 -23.05 -20.21 14.37
N ILE A 52 -23.54 -21.31 13.79
CA ILE A 52 -24.76 -21.32 12.99
C ILE A 52 -26.01 -21.01 13.83
N SER A 53 -26.72 -19.96 13.46
CA SER A 53 -28.15 -19.76 13.76
C SER A 53 -28.94 -19.85 12.45
N ARG A 54 -30.12 -20.49 12.48
CA ARG A 54 -30.90 -20.82 11.27
C ARG A 54 -31.25 -19.54 10.47
N PRO A 55 -31.24 -19.59 9.12
CA PRO A 55 -31.65 -18.47 8.29
C PRO A 55 -33.10 -18.08 8.57
N SER A 56 -33.40 -16.79 8.43
CA SER A 56 -34.77 -16.29 8.50
C SER A 56 -35.61 -16.84 7.33
N VAL A 57 -36.94 -16.89 7.48
CA VAL A 57 -37.84 -17.42 6.43
C VAL A 57 -37.63 -16.70 5.09
N THR A 58 -37.39 -15.39 5.14
CA THR A 58 -37.06 -14.52 3.99
C THR A 58 -35.73 -14.82 3.29
N GLU A 59 -34.75 -15.43 3.98
CA GLU A 59 -33.53 -15.92 3.34
C GLU A 59 -33.72 -17.31 2.72
N ALA A 60 -34.54 -18.16 3.36
CA ALA A 60 -34.91 -19.45 2.80
C ALA A 60 -35.71 -19.31 1.48
N GLU A 61 -36.56 -18.29 1.35
CA GLU A 61 -37.26 -17.98 0.09
C GLU A 61 -36.32 -17.51 -1.03
N ARG A 62 -35.31 -16.69 -0.71
CA ARG A 62 -34.28 -16.30 -1.69
C ARG A 62 -33.42 -17.48 -2.16
N LEU A 63 -33.18 -18.47 -1.31
CA LEU A 63 -32.47 -19.70 -1.69
C LEU A 63 -33.37 -20.69 -2.43
N LYS A 64 -34.67 -20.77 -2.13
CA LYS A 64 -35.63 -21.58 -2.92
C LYS A 64 -35.71 -21.13 -4.38
N LEU A 65 -35.72 -19.82 -4.64
CA LEU A 65 -35.68 -19.26 -6.00
C LEU A 65 -34.41 -19.60 -6.81
N ILE A 66 -33.39 -20.19 -6.18
CA ILE A 66 -32.16 -20.67 -6.82
C ILE A 66 -32.12 -22.22 -6.88
N SER A 67 -33.07 -22.89 -6.22
CA SER A 67 -33.07 -24.36 -6.01
C SER A 67 -34.06 -25.14 -6.89
N GLU A 68 -34.99 -24.49 -7.59
CA GLU A 68 -35.93 -25.15 -8.51
C GLU A 68 -35.28 -25.49 -9.86
N GLY A 69 -34.39 -26.49 -9.85
CA GLY A 69 -33.59 -26.93 -10.99
C GLY A 69 -32.87 -28.26 -10.76
N GLY A 70 -33.61 -29.34 -10.49
CA GLY A 70 -33.04 -30.70 -10.40
C GLY A 70 -32.49 -31.23 -11.73
N CYS A 71 -31.75 -32.35 -11.78
CA CYS A 71 -31.57 -33.37 -10.74
C CYS A 71 -30.23 -34.14 -10.89
N ASN A 72 -30.00 -35.10 -9.98
CA ASN A 72 -28.83 -36.01 -9.90
C ASN A 72 -28.77 -37.06 -11.05
N PRO A 73 -27.69 -37.87 -11.21
CA PRO A 73 -27.26 -38.36 -12.52
C PRO A 73 -27.33 -39.89 -12.72
N LYS A 74 -26.82 -40.34 -13.87
CA LYS A 74 -26.55 -41.73 -14.31
C LYS A 74 -27.70 -42.50 -15.00
N SER A 75 -27.91 -42.22 -16.27
CA SER A 75 -27.74 -43.26 -17.32
C SER A 75 -27.16 -42.58 -18.59
N LEU A 76 -26.02 -43.02 -19.12
CA LEU A 76 -25.78 -44.20 -19.98
C LEU A 76 -26.34 -44.02 -21.40
N TYR A 77 -25.45 -43.61 -22.31
CA TYR A 77 -25.48 -43.79 -23.78
C TYR A 77 -26.83 -44.15 -24.45
N GLN A 78 -27.51 -43.18 -25.08
CA GLN A 78 -27.75 -43.20 -26.54
C GLN A 78 -28.46 -41.94 -27.10
N LYS A 79 -28.20 -41.70 -28.40
CA LYS A 79 -29.03 -41.05 -29.43
C LYS A 79 -29.51 -39.59 -29.29
N GLU A 80 -28.89 -38.75 -30.13
CA GLU A 80 -29.54 -37.98 -31.20
C GLU A 80 -30.63 -36.95 -30.87
N VAL A 81 -30.19 -35.69 -30.81
CA VAL A 81 -30.77 -34.51 -31.50
C VAL A 81 -32.30 -34.43 -31.65
N LYS A 82 -32.89 -33.48 -30.90
CA LYS A 82 -33.80 -32.46 -31.47
C LYS A 82 -33.54 -31.12 -30.76
N ARG A 83 -33.06 -30.12 -31.50
CA ARG A 83 -32.89 -28.73 -31.02
C ARG A 83 -34.07 -27.91 -31.51
N ASP A 84 -34.66 -27.11 -30.62
CA ASP A 84 -35.66 -26.11 -30.99
C ASP A 84 -34.97 -24.92 -31.71
N PRO A 85 -35.35 -24.59 -32.96
CA PRO A 85 -34.78 -23.46 -33.69
C PRO A 85 -35.16 -22.08 -33.12
N GLN A 86 -36.32 -21.95 -32.48
CA GLN A 86 -36.90 -20.63 -32.17
C GLN A 86 -36.25 -19.98 -30.95
N ALA A 87 -35.89 -20.77 -29.92
CA ALA A 87 -35.09 -20.29 -28.79
C ALA A 87 -33.70 -19.80 -29.23
N LEU A 88 -33.06 -20.52 -30.16
CA LEU A 88 -31.77 -20.12 -30.75
C LEU A 88 -31.89 -18.84 -31.59
N LEU A 89 -32.93 -18.69 -32.41
CA LEU A 89 -33.19 -17.47 -33.18
C LEU A 89 -33.36 -16.25 -32.28
N GLY A 90 -34.04 -16.37 -31.13
CA GLY A 90 -34.17 -15.28 -30.16
C GLY A 90 -32.83 -14.83 -29.57
N GLN A 91 -31.98 -15.77 -29.15
CA GLN A 91 -30.65 -15.44 -28.64
C GLN A 91 -29.74 -14.87 -29.75
N VAL A 92 -29.71 -15.48 -30.93
CA VAL A 92 -28.93 -15.00 -32.08
C VAL A 92 -29.38 -13.60 -32.50
N SER A 93 -30.68 -13.31 -32.53
CA SER A 93 -31.18 -11.96 -32.85
C SER A 93 -30.76 -10.91 -31.81
N ASN A 94 -30.73 -11.26 -30.53
CA ASN A 94 -30.25 -10.36 -29.48
C ASN A 94 -28.73 -10.13 -29.58
N THR A 95 -27.95 -11.17 -29.84
CA THR A 95 -26.51 -11.04 -30.13
C THR A 95 -26.26 -10.22 -31.40
N HIS A 96 -27.06 -10.41 -32.45
CA HIS A 96 -26.93 -9.67 -33.70
C HIS A 96 -27.30 -8.19 -33.55
N ASN A 97 -28.32 -7.86 -32.75
CA ASN A 97 -28.65 -6.47 -32.39
C ASN A 97 -27.54 -5.82 -31.55
N ALA A 98 -26.93 -6.55 -30.62
CA ALA A 98 -25.78 -6.07 -29.85
C ALA A 98 -24.56 -5.83 -30.76
N LEU A 99 -24.26 -6.75 -31.69
CA LEU A 99 -23.21 -6.60 -32.70
C LEU A 99 -23.49 -5.42 -33.63
N GLN A 100 -24.69 -5.27 -34.21
CA GLN A 100 -25.04 -4.09 -35.02
C GLN A 100 -24.92 -2.77 -34.26
N THR A 101 -25.18 -2.77 -32.94
CA THR A 101 -25.00 -1.57 -32.10
C THR A 101 -23.51 -1.27 -31.89
N LEU A 102 -22.70 -2.31 -31.71
CA LEU A 102 -21.24 -2.19 -31.63
C LEU A 102 -20.65 -1.74 -32.97
N ASP A 103 -21.06 -2.34 -34.10
CA ASP A 103 -20.63 -1.98 -35.45
C ASP A 103 -21.04 -0.56 -35.85
N LYS A 104 -22.22 -0.07 -35.41
CA LYS A 104 -22.59 1.34 -35.55
C LYS A 104 -21.71 2.25 -34.71
N THR A 105 -21.32 1.83 -33.51
CA THR A 105 -20.41 2.58 -32.64
C THR A 105 -18.99 2.60 -33.21
N ILE A 106 -18.51 1.48 -33.74
CA ILE A 106 -17.24 1.35 -34.45
C ILE A 106 -17.28 2.21 -35.71
N SER A 107 -18.31 2.10 -36.56
CA SER A 107 -18.48 2.95 -37.75
C SER A 107 -18.52 4.45 -37.42
N SER A 108 -19.13 4.82 -36.28
CA SER A 108 -19.12 6.21 -35.80
C SER A 108 -17.72 6.65 -35.39
N LEU A 109 -17.01 5.84 -34.62
CA LEU A 109 -15.62 6.11 -34.19
C LEU A 109 -14.64 6.05 -35.37
N GLU A 110 -14.89 5.23 -36.38
CA GLU A 110 -14.12 5.17 -37.62
C GLU A 110 -14.42 6.35 -38.53
N MET A 111 -15.65 6.87 -38.57
CA MET A 111 -15.95 8.15 -39.22
C MET A 111 -15.30 9.33 -38.48
N GLU A 112 -15.30 9.36 -37.14
CA GLU A 112 -14.55 10.37 -36.36
C GLU A 112 -13.03 10.24 -36.58
N LEU A 113 -12.50 9.01 -36.61
CA LEU A 113 -11.10 8.73 -36.87
C LEU A 113 -10.70 9.05 -38.33
N ALA A 114 -11.59 8.84 -39.30
CA ALA A 114 -11.39 9.20 -40.71
C ALA A 114 -11.54 10.71 -40.94
N ALA A 115 -12.42 11.39 -40.19
CA ALA A 115 -12.48 12.85 -40.15
C ALA A 115 -11.18 13.43 -39.54
N ALA A 116 -10.70 12.87 -38.43
CA ALA A 116 -9.43 13.26 -37.82
C ALA A 116 -8.23 12.96 -38.73
N ARG A 117 -8.21 11.80 -39.42
CA ARG A 117 -7.16 11.42 -40.37
C ARG A 117 -7.18 12.24 -41.64
N SER A 118 -8.34 12.53 -42.25
CA SER A 118 -8.41 13.43 -43.42
C SER A 118 -8.03 14.87 -43.08
N VAL A 119 -8.35 15.35 -41.87
CA VAL A 119 -7.80 16.61 -41.33
C VAL A 119 -6.27 16.53 -41.17
N GLN A 120 -5.70 15.37 -40.83
CA GLN A 120 -4.25 15.18 -40.69
C GLN A 120 -3.51 14.93 -42.02
N GLU A 121 -4.16 14.33 -43.02
CA GLU A 121 -3.59 14.02 -44.34
C GLU A 121 -3.70 15.20 -45.32
N SER A 122 -4.74 16.03 -45.19
CA SER A 122 -4.82 17.35 -45.87
C SER A 122 -3.79 18.37 -45.34
N LEU A 123 -3.07 18.03 -44.27
CA LEU A 123 -1.91 18.78 -43.79
C LEU A 123 -0.57 18.27 -44.35
N THR A 124 -0.49 17.04 -44.89
CA THR A 124 0.78 16.44 -45.35
C THR A 124 0.98 16.47 -46.86
N ASN A 125 -0.07 16.35 -47.68
CA ASN A 125 0.06 16.22 -49.14
C ASN A 125 -0.65 17.36 -49.92
N GLY A 126 -0.02 17.78 -51.03
CA GLY A 126 -0.62 18.54 -52.14
C GLY A 126 -0.06 17.98 -53.46
N ALA A 127 -0.57 18.28 -54.66
CA ALA A 127 -1.52 19.31 -55.14
C ALA A 127 -2.34 18.69 -56.34
N PRO A 128 -3.02 19.40 -57.28
CA PRO A 128 -3.17 20.84 -57.50
C PRO A 128 -4.60 21.40 -57.79
N VAL A 129 -4.74 22.71 -57.57
CA VAL A 129 -5.60 23.71 -58.27
C VAL A 129 -7.07 23.37 -58.60
N SER A 130 -8.00 23.98 -57.85
CA SER A 130 -9.07 24.84 -58.37
C SER A 130 -9.43 25.88 -57.30
N ASP A 131 -10.08 26.99 -57.66
CA ASP A 131 -9.91 28.27 -56.94
C ASP A 131 -10.97 28.65 -55.87
N ASP A 132 -10.55 29.59 -55.02
CA ASP A 132 -11.26 30.47 -54.06
C ASP A 132 -12.29 29.91 -53.06
N MET A 133 -11.83 29.77 -51.80
CA MET A 133 -12.38 30.51 -50.64
C MET A 133 -11.47 30.32 -49.40
N GLY A 134 -10.79 31.39 -48.99
CA GLY A 134 -9.60 31.30 -48.13
C GLY A 134 -9.78 30.94 -46.65
N LYS A 135 -9.70 29.64 -46.29
CA LYS A 135 -9.42 29.20 -44.91
C LYS A 135 -7.93 29.40 -44.56
N LYS A 136 -7.61 30.40 -43.75
CA LYS A 136 -6.23 30.67 -43.28
C LYS A 136 -5.66 29.48 -42.50
N LYS A 137 -4.69 28.75 -43.06
CA LYS A 137 -3.89 27.76 -42.30
C LYS A 137 -3.24 28.44 -41.10
N LYS A 138 -3.36 27.87 -39.89
CA LYS A 138 -2.66 28.38 -38.70
C LYS A 138 -1.16 28.38 -38.96
N ARG A 139 -0.51 29.51 -38.70
CA ARG A 139 0.95 29.66 -38.82
C ARG A 139 1.64 28.92 -37.68
N ARG A 140 2.60 28.06 -38.02
CA ARG A 140 3.53 27.44 -37.05
C ARG A 140 4.73 28.34 -36.83
N TYR A 141 5.06 28.59 -35.58
CA TYR A 141 6.13 29.49 -35.12
C TYR A 141 7.38 28.70 -34.71
N LEU A 142 8.56 29.33 -34.80
CA LEU A 142 9.80 28.73 -34.31
C LEU A 142 9.83 28.74 -32.77
N MET A 143 9.55 29.89 -32.15
CA MET A 143 9.45 29.99 -30.71
C MET A 143 8.53 31.11 -30.21
N VAL A 144 7.92 30.88 -29.04
CA VAL A 144 7.26 31.92 -28.23
C VAL A 144 8.12 32.21 -27.00
N VAL A 145 8.52 33.47 -26.83
CA VAL A 145 9.35 33.95 -25.72
C VAL A 145 8.51 34.82 -24.79
N GLY A 146 8.25 34.31 -23.59
CA GLY A 146 7.54 35.01 -22.52
C GLY A 146 8.50 35.58 -21.50
N ILE A 147 8.53 36.91 -21.38
CA ILE A 147 9.37 37.63 -20.43
C ILE A 147 8.55 37.92 -19.17
N ASN A 148 8.74 37.13 -18.12
CA ASN A 148 8.06 37.32 -16.83
C ASN A 148 8.44 38.68 -16.23
N THR A 149 7.43 39.53 -16.01
CA THR A 149 7.58 40.89 -15.47
C THR A 149 6.50 41.20 -14.44
N ALA A 150 6.77 42.09 -13.48
CA ALA A 150 5.82 42.50 -12.45
C ALA A 150 5.42 43.98 -12.58
N PHE A 151 4.35 44.40 -11.90
CA PHE A 151 3.87 45.79 -11.93
C PHE A 151 4.96 46.83 -11.62
N SER A 152 5.82 46.55 -10.62
CA SER A 152 6.94 47.40 -10.21
C SER A 152 8.10 47.45 -11.22
N SER A 153 8.17 46.52 -12.16
CA SER A 153 9.36 46.29 -13.00
C SER A 153 9.45 47.15 -14.26
N ARG A 154 8.72 48.27 -14.34
CA ARG A 154 8.63 49.11 -15.56
C ARG A 154 10.01 49.52 -16.11
N LYS A 155 10.94 49.98 -15.26
CA LYS A 155 12.32 50.31 -15.67
C LYS A 155 13.07 49.14 -16.31
N ARG A 156 12.78 47.89 -15.91
CA ARG A 156 13.38 46.69 -16.51
C ARG A 156 12.76 46.38 -17.87
N ARG A 157 11.44 46.49 -18.02
CA ARG A 157 10.80 46.41 -19.35
C ARG A 157 11.37 47.43 -20.32
N ASP A 158 11.47 48.69 -19.89
CA ASP A 158 12.01 49.77 -20.73
C ASP A 158 13.48 49.52 -21.12
N SER A 159 14.29 48.93 -20.23
CA SER A 159 15.65 48.46 -20.56
C SER A 159 15.67 47.30 -21.57
N VAL A 160 14.79 46.30 -21.41
CA VAL A 160 14.64 45.17 -22.35
C VAL A 160 14.22 45.65 -23.75
N ARG A 161 13.28 46.60 -23.82
CA ARG A 161 12.85 47.28 -25.07
C ARG A 161 13.96 48.10 -25.73
N ALA A 162 14.85 48.69 -24.92
CA ALA A 162 15.98 49.50 -25.40
C ALA A 162 17.20 48.67 -25.83
N THR A 163 17.28 47.38 -25.45
CA THR A 163 18.46 46.53 -25.67
C THR A 163 18.23 45.39 -26.65
N TRP A 164 17.40 44.39 -26.31
CA TRP A 164 17.33 43.12 -27.06
C TRP A 164 15.94 42.75 -27.60
N MET A 165 14.86 43.36 -27.10
CA MET A 165 13.50 43.10 -27.58
C MET A 165 13.10 44.13 -28.65
N PRO A 166 12.94 43.74 -29.93
CA PRO A 166 12.53 44.68 -30.96
C PRO A 166 11.17 45.31 -30.67
N GLN A 167 10.97 46.53 -31.18
CA GLN A 167 9.77 47.34 -30.94
C GLN A 167 9.04 47.66 -32.25
N GLY A 168 7.71 47.82 -32.17
CA GLY A 168 6.84 48.15 -33.30
C GLY A 168 7.05 47.24 -34.51
N GLU A 169 7.24 47.84 -35.69
CA GLU A 169 7.46 47.14 -36.96
C GLU A 169 8.65 46.16 -36.94
N LYS A 170 9.73 46.45 -36.20
CA LYS A 170 10.86 45.52 -36.08
C LYS A 170 10.47 44.23 -35.35
N ARG A 171 9.47 44.30 -34.45
CA ARG A 171 8.92 43.14 -33.75
C ARG A 171 7.94 42.38 -34.63
N ARG A 172 7.05 43.09 -35.35
CA ARG A 172 6.13 42.50 -36.34
C ARG A 172 6.89 41.70 -37.40
N ARG A 173 7.94 42.26 -37.99
CA ARG A 173 8.84 41.54 -38.92
C ARG A 173 9.52 40.32 -38.31
N LEU A 174 9.88 40.35 -37.03
CA LEU A 174 10.44 39.17 -36.35
C LEU A 174 9.38 38.05 -36.19
N GLU A 175 8.15 38.43 -35.88
CA GLU A 175 6.99 37.53 -35.81
C GLU A 175 6.59 36.98 -37.20
N GLU A 176 6.69 37.82 -38.25
CA GLU A 176 6.20 37.56 -39.62
C GLU A 176 7.24 36.94 -40.57
N GLU A 177 8.52 37.23 -40.41
CA GLU A 177 9.60 36.64 -41.23
C GLU A 177 10.24 35.43 -40.55
N LYS A 178 10.51 35.51 -39.24
CA LYS A 178 11.27 34.49 -38.50
C LYS A 178 10.39 33.58 -37.65
N GLY A 179 9.11 33.92 -37.46
CA GLY A 179 8.20 33.14 -36.64
C GLY A 179 8.61 33.13 -35.15
N ILE A 180 9.17 34.23 -34.65
CA ILE A 180 9.58 34.38 -33.25
C ILE A 180 8.67 35.40 -32.58
N ILE A 181 7.87 34.96 -31.61
CA ILE A 181 7.00 35.83 -30.81
C ILE A 181 7.74 36.20 -29.52
N ILE A 182 7.68 37.48 -29.14
CA ILE A 182 8.23 37.97 -27.86
C ILE A 182 7.16 38.82 -27.17
N ARG A 183 6.83 38.51 -25.92
CA ARG A 183 5.84 39.26 -25.11
C ARG A 183 6.25 39.37 -23.64
N PHE A 184 5.90 40.49 -23.01
CA PHE A 184 5.96 40.67 -21.56
C PHE A 184 4.78 39.96 -20.89
N VAL A 185 5.07 39.01 -20.00
CA VAL A 185 4.07 38.13 -19.37
C VAL A 185 3.68 38.68 -18.00
N ILE A 186 2.41 39.06 -17.85
CA ILE A 186 1.88 39.65 -16.62
C ILE A 186 0.40 39.28 -16.41
N GLY A 187 0.05 38.83 -15.22
CA GLY A 187 -1.32 38.65 -14.74
C GLY A 187 -1.96 39.98 -14.32
N HIS A 188 -3.11 39.90 -13.66
CA HIS A 188 -3.82 41.04 -13.11
C HIS A 188 -3.49 41.27 -11.64
N SER A 189 -3.85 42.44 -11.09
CA SER A 189 -3.74 42.69 -9.66
C SER A 189 -4.87 41.98 -8.88
N ALA A 190 -4.73 41.91 -7.56
CA ALA A 190 -5.74 41.30 -6.68
C ALA A 190 -7.12 41.98 -6.75
N THR A 191 -7.18 43.23 -7.21
CA THR A 191 -8.41 43.96 -7.52
C THR A 191 -8.43 44.27 -9.01
N ALA A 192 -9.01 43.39 -9.81
CA ALA A 192 -9.06 43.52 -11.26
C ALA A 192 -9.64 44.89 -11.70
N GLY A 193 -8.98 45.54 -12.66
CA GLY A 193 -9.31 46.92 -13.08
C GLY A 193 -8.83 48.01 -12.11
N GLY A 194 -8.00 47.66 -11.12
CA GLY A 194 -7.33 48.59 -10.21
C GLY A 194 -6.26 49.45 -10.90
N ILE A 195 -5.66 50.38 -10.15
CA ILE A 195 -4.69 51.37 -10.67
C ILE A 195 -3.49 50.69 -11.35
N LEU A 196 -3.02 49.56 -10.80
CA LEU A 196 -1.90 48.79 -11.35
C LEU A 196 -2.23 48.16 -12.71
N ASP A 197 -3.46 47.65 -12.89
CA ASP A 197 -3.92 47.08 -14.16
C ASP A 197 -4.08 48.17 -15.23
N ARG A 198 -4.71 49.30 -14.88
CA ARG A 198 -4.84 50.46 -15.78
C ARG A 198 -3.49 51.03 -16.23
N ALA A 199 -2.47 50.97 -15.38
CA ALA A 199 -1.12 51.38 -15.72
C ALA A 199 -0.48 50.46 -16.78
N ILE A 200 -0.74 49.15 -16.72
CA ILE A 200 -0.33 48.18 -17.75
C ILE A 200 -1.15 48.35 -19.02
N GLU A 201 -2.47 48.58 -18.93
CA GLU A 201 -3.33 48.87 -20.09
C GLU A 201 -2.95 50.16 -20.82
N ALA A 202 -2.40 51.15 -20.11
CA ALA A 202 -1.83 52.36 -20.72
C ALA A 202 -0.45 52.09 -21.37
N GLU A 203 0.35 51.18 -20.82
CA GLU A 203 1.64 50.77 -21.37
C GLU A 203 1.45 49.89 -22.64
N ASP A 204 0.54 48.92 -22.60
CA ASP A 204 0.24 48.02 -23.71
C ASP A 204 -0.46 48.74 -24.87
N ARG A 205 -1.34 49.72 -24.61
CA ARG A 205 -1.87 50.59 -25.68
C ARG A 205 -0.80 51.39 -26.43
N LYS A 206 0.40 51.57 -25.84
CA LYS A 206 1.53 52.26 -26.47
C LYS A 206 2.51 51.30 -27.18
N HIS A 207 2.76 50.11 -26.62
CA HIS A 207 3.79 49.17 -27.11
C HIS A 207 3.23 47.89 -27.76
N GLY A 208 1.99 47.52 -27.45
CA GLY A 208 1.31 46.31 -27.94
C GLY A 208 2.14 45.05 -27.72
N ASP A 209 2.82 44.95 -26.58
CA ASP A 209 3.91 44.00 -26.32
C ASP A 209 3.71 43.10 -25.10
N PHE A 210 2.55 43.16 -24.45
CA PHE A 210 2.19 42.26 -23.35
C PHE A 210 1.44 41.00 -23.79
N LEU A 211 1.49 40.00 -22.91
CA LEU A 211 0.56 38.88 -22.81
C LEU A 211 -0.07 38.95 -21.42
N ARG A 212 -1.36 39.34 -21.37
CA ARG A 212 -2.15 39.36 -20.14
C ARG A 212 -2.59 37.94 -19.79
N LEU A 213 -2.38 37.52 -18.54
CA LEU A 213 -2.79 36.20 -18.04
C LEU A 213 -3.98 36.31 -17.09
N ASP A 214 -4.84 35.28 -17.09
CA ASP A 214 -5.80 35.00 -16.01
C ASP A 214 -5.03 34.42 -14.80
N HIS A 215 -4.49 35.33 -13.99
CA HIS A 215 -3.61 35.03 -12.87
C HIS A 215 -3.46 36.25 -11.96
N VAL A 216 -3.63 36.09 -10.64
CA VAL A 216 -3.32 37.15 -9.66
C VAL A 216 -1.82 37.24 -9.45
N GLU A 217 -1.20 38.38 -9.78
CA GLU A 217 0.22 38.62 -9.51
C GLU A 217 0.55 38.59 -8.01
N GLY A 218 1.52 37.76 -7.62
CA GLY A 218 2.05 37.71 -6.26
C GLY A 218 3.41 37.00 -6.19
N TYR A 219 4.26 37.41 -5.25
CA TYR A 219 5.62 36.86 -5.11
C TYR A 219 5.65 35.34 -4.86
N LEU A 220 4.66 34.81 -4.12
CA LEU A 220 4.53 33.37 -3.87
C LEU A 220 3.98 32.59 -5.08
N GLU A 221 3.37 33.28 -6.04
CA GLU A 221 2.61 32.69 -7.16
C GLU A 221 3.41 32.61 -8.48
N LEU A 222 4.69 33.00 -8.48
CA LEU A 222 5.57 32.98 -9.67
C LEU A 222 5.63 31.61 -10.39
N SER A 223 5.44 30.50 -9.65
CA SER A 223 5.33 29.15 -10.23
C SER A 223 3.97 28.91 -10.91
N GLY A 224 2.89 29.42 -10.32
CA GLY A 224 1.56 29.45 -10.92
C GLY A 224 1.54 30.28 -12.20
N LYS A 225 2.07 31.50 -12.15
CA LYS A 225 2.27 32.38 -13.32
C LYS A 225 2.97 31.67 -14.47
N THR A 226 4.08 30.99 -14.18
CA THR A 226 4.87 30.30 -15.19
C THR A 226 4.12 29.11 -15.81
N LYS A 227 3.31 28.39 -15.01
CA LYS A 227 2.39 27.35 -15.52
C LYS A 227 1.30 27.95 -16.42
N THR A 228 0.64 29.02 -15.97
CA THR A 228 -0.42 29.70 -16.74
C THR A 228 0.12 30.28 -18.04
N TYR A 229 1.33 30.84 -18.04
CA TYR A 229 2.04 31.28 -19.23
C TYR A 229 2.16 30.17 -20.27
N PHE A 230 2.77 29.02 -19.92
CA PHE A 230 2.97 27.94 -20.88
C PHE A 230 1.65 27.38 -21.41
N ALA A 231 0.61 27.25 -20.57
CA ALA A 231 -0.71 26.83 -21.00
C ALA A 231 -1.37 27.81 -21.98
N THR A 232 -1.26 29.12 -21.71
CA THR A 232 -1.83 30.19 -22.55
C THR A 232 -1.06 30.34 -23.86
N ALA A 233 0.27 30.27 -23.82
CA ALA A 233 1.10 30.35 -25.02
C ALA A 233 0.85 29.16 -25.97
N PHE A 234 0.68 27.95 -25.42
CA PHE A 234 0.36 26.74 -26.18
C PHE A 234 -1.04 26.77 -26.80
N SER A 235 -2.04 27.38 -26.15
CA SER A 235 -3.38 27.50 -26.74
C SER A 235 -3.50 28.62 -27.79
N MET A 236 -2.72 29.70 -27.63
CA MET A 236 -2.71 30.84 -28.56
C MET A 236 -1.89 30.59 -29.83
N TRP A 237 -0.72 29.93 -29.73
CA TRP A 237 0.23 29.79 -30.83
C TRP A 237 0.75 28.36 -30.97
N ASP A 238 0.66 27.80 -32.18
CA ASP A 238 1.36 26.57 -32.56
C ASP A 238 2.85 26.90 -32.77
N ALA A 239 3.73 26.39 -31.92
CA ALA A 239 5.16 26.70 -31.96
C ALA A 239 6.02 25.47 -31.64
N ASP A 240 7.19 25.37 -32.28
CA ASP A 240 8.14 24.29 -32.00
C ASP A 240 8.73 24.37 -30.59
N PHE A 241 8.85 25.59 -30.04
CA PHE A 241 9.40 25.85 -28.71
C PHE A 241 8.64 26.95 -27.96
N TYR A 242 8.54 26.77 -26.64
CA TYR A 242 8.03 27.79 -25.72
C TYR A 242 9.12 28.08 -24.70
N VAL A 243 9.47 29.35 -24.55
CA VAL A 243 10.60 29.83 -23.75
C VAL A 243 10.07 30.79 -22.68
N LYS A 244 10.57 30.65 -21.45
CA LYS A 244 10.35 31.59 -20.36
C LYS A 244 11.67 32.28 -20.03
N VAL A 245 11.61 33.61 -19.88
CA VAL A 245 12.72 34.51 -19.54
C VAL A 245 12.27 35.39 -18.37
N ASP A 246 13.18 35.95 -17.57
CA ASP A 246 12.87 36.96 -16.54
C ASP A 246 13.29 38.36 -17.01
N ASP A 247 12.61 39.41 -16.54
CA ASP A 247 12.83 40.77 -17.05
C ASP A 247 14.15 41.45 -16.61
N ASP A 248 15.02 40.75 -15.87
CA ASP A 248 16.42 41.13 -15.58
C ASP A 248 17.46 40.39 -16.47
N VAL A 249 17.03 39.53 -17.39
CA VAL A 249 17.91 38.76 -18.28
C VAL A 249 18.08 39.43 -19.65
N HIS A 250 19.33 39.44 -20.17
CA HIS A 250 19.63 39.80 -21.56
C HIS A 250 19.67 38.54 -22.44
N VAL A 251 19.02 38.56 -23.61
CA VAL A 251 18.92 37.38 -24.50
C VAL A 251 19.35 37.72 -25.93
N ASN A 252 20.39 37.04 -26.44
CA ASN A 252 20.70 37.05 -27.87
C ASN A 252 19.71 36.13 -28.61
N ILE A 253 18.73 36.75 -29.27
CA ILE A 253 17.66 36.08 -30.01
C ILE A 253 18.19 35.19 -31.15
N ALA A 254 19.27 35.58 -31.83
CA ALA A 254 19.84 34.80 -32.93
C ALA A 254 20.48 33.51 -32.40
N THR A 255 21.36 33.61 -31.39
CA THR A 255 22.01 32.45 -30.78
C THR A 255 21.01 31.50 -30.11
N LEU A 256 19.95 32.04 -29.48
CA LEU A 256 18.85 31.24 -28.94
C LEU A 256 18.10 30.49 -30.07
N GLY A 257 17.74 31.18 -31.15
CA GLY A 257 17.07 30.59 -32.31
C GLY A 257 17.88 29.46 -32.94
N GLU A 258 19.16 29.67 -33.22
CA GLU A 258 20.06 28.62 -33.74
C GLU A 258 20.15 27.42 -32.80
N THR A 259 20.27 27.66 -31.49
CA THR A 259 20.37 26.59 -30.49
C THR A 259 19.10 25.72 -30.49
N LEU A 260 17.93 26.34 -30.53
CA LEU A 260 16.65 25.64 -30.57
C LEU A 260 16.45 24.89 -31.91
N VAL A 261 16.86 25.48 -33.05
CA VAL A 261 16.80 24.81 -34.36
C VAL A 261 17.59 23.48 -34.36
N ARG A 262 18.76 23.43 -33.71
CA ARG A 262 19.55 22.18 -33.55
C ARG A 262 18.80 21.09 -32.75
N HIS A 263 17.83 21.47 -31.94
CA HIS A 263 16.99 20.56 -31.14
C HIS A 263 15.65 20.21 -31.80
N ARG A 264 15.24 20.89 -32.88
CA ARG A 264 13.90 20.80 -33.52
C ARG A 264 13.46 19.39 -33.92
N LYS A 265 14.40 18.48 -34.22
CA LYS A 265 14.11 17.07 -34.58
C LYS A 265 13.98 16.12 -33.38
N LYS A 266 14.26 16.57 -32.15
CA LYS A 266 14.21 15.74 -30.93
C LYS A 266 12.85 15.91 -30.24
N PRO A 267 12.08 14.85 -29.99
CA PRO A 267 10.80 14.96 -29.30
C PRO A 267 10.99 15.32 -27.81
N ARG A 268 10.05 16.08 -27.25
CA ARG A 268 9.95 16.39 -25.80
C ARG A 268 11.22 17.00 -25.18
N VAL A 269 11.94 17.84 -25.94
CA VAL A 269 13.11 18.57 -25.43
C VAL A 269 12.71 19.55 -24.32
N TYR A 270 13.49 19.54 -23.24
CA TYR A 270 13.48 20.54 -22.18
C TYR A 270 14.91 21.03 -21.96
N ILE A 271 15.09 22.34 -21.75
CA ILE A 271 16.39 22.98 -21.54
C ILE A 271 16.26 23.94 -20.35
N GLY A 272 16.98 23.66 -19.26
CA GLY A 272 16.98 24.50 -18.05
C GLY A 272 17.25 23.72 -16.76
N CYS A 273 17.51 24.44 -15.67
CA CYS A 273 17.76 23.85 -14.36
C CYS A 273 16.44 23.51 -13.63
N MET A 274 15.89 22.33 -13.86
CA MET A 274 14.71 21.85 -13.14
C MET A 274 15.09 21.30 -11.76
N LYS A 275 14.55 21.87 -10.67
CA LYS A 275 14.63 21.22 -9.34
C LYS A 275 13.78 19.94 -9.35
N SER A 276 14.43 18.78 -9.34
CA SER A 276 13.78 17.48 -9.19
C SER A 276 13.10 17.37 -7.82
N GLY A 277 11.78 17.36 -7.78
CA GLY A 277 10.99 17.25 -6.56
C GLY A 277 9.49 17.26 -6.82
N PRO A 278 8.64 17.01 -5.79
CA PRO A 278 7.20 17.01 -5.94
C PRO A 278 6.66 18.42 -6.23
N VAL A 279 5.75 18.54 -7.19
CA VAL A 279 5.06 19.80 -7.53
C VAL A 279 4.26 20.28 -6.31
N LEU A 280 4.59 21.47 -5.82
CA LEU A 280 4.06 22.01 -4.56
C LEU A 280 2.72 22.73 -4.75
N TYR A 281 1.62 21.97 -4.78
CA TYR A 281 0.29 22.54 -4.55
C TYR A 281 0.01 22.62 -3.04
N GLN A 282 -0.02 23.83 -2.48
CA GLN A 282 -0.25 24.04 -1.05
C GLN A 282 -1.73 23.83 -0.71
N ASN A 283 -2.07 22.65 -0.18
CA ASN A 283 -3.38 22.39 0.41
C ASN A 283 -3.24 21.95 1.88
N LEU A 284 -4.36 22.02 2.63
CA LEU A 284 -4.37 21.70 4.05
C LEU A 284 -3.92 20.25 4.35
N LYS A 285 -4.12 19.32 3.40
CA LYS A 285 -3.65 17.92 3.52
C LYS A 285 -2.13 17.83 3.44
N TRP A 286 -1.46 18.67 2.64
CA TRP A 286 0.01 18.75 2.59
C TRP A 286 0.59 19.32 3.89
N LEU A 287 -0.03 20.37 4.44
CA LEU A 287 0.32 20.94 5.76
C LEU A 287 0.15 19.90 6.89
N ALA A 288 -0.93 19.13 6.89
CA ALA A 288 -1.13 18.04 7.85
C ALA A 288 -0.02 16.96 7.76
N LYS A 289 0.34 16.53 6.54
CA LYS A 289 1.44 15.56 6.34
C LYS A 289 2.83 16.10 6.70
N LYS A 290 3.02 17.42 6.73
CA LYS A 290 4.24 18.06 7.21
C LYS A 290 4.42 18.00 8.73
N VAL A 291 3.38 17.69 9.52
CA VAL A 291 3.46 17.64 11.00
C VAL A 291 4.46 16.59 11.48
N ASN A 292 4.38 15.35 10.99
CA ASN A 292 5.33 14.31 11.39
C ASN A 292 6.76 14.61 10.89
N VAL A 293 6.91 15.20 9.69
CA VAL A 293 8.22 15.67 9.19
C VAL A 293 8.80 16.73 10.13
N TRP A 294 7.99 17.68 10.60
CA TRP A 294 8.43 18.68 11.58
C TRP A 294 8.79 18.06 12.93
N LEU A 295 7.93 17.20 13.49
CA LEU A 295 8.13 16.55 14.80
C LEU A 295 9.39 15.68 14.85
N TYR A 296 9.68 14.92 13.78
CA TYR A 296 10.73 13.90 13.80
C TYR A 296 12.00 14.25 13.00
N GLU A 297 11.95 15.24 12.10
CA GLU A 297 13.14 15.63 11.30
C GLU A 297 13.75 16.98 11.72
N SER A 298 13.02 17.83 12.49
CA SER A 298 13.59 19.12 12.94
C SER A 298 14.69 18.96 13.99
N SER A 299 14.59 17.94 14.84
CA SER A 299 15.58 17.58 15.87
C SER A 299 16.88 17.01 15.29
N LEU A 300 16.90 16.60 14.02
CA LEU A 300 18.06 15.96 13.38
C LEU A 300 19.12 16.94 12.86
N GLY A 301 18.90 18.25 12.94
CA GLY A 301 19.89 19.26 12.56
C GLY A 301 20.35 19.10 11.11
N GLU A 302 21.63 18.77 10.90
CA GLU A 302 22.19 18.48 9.58
C GLU A 302 21.95 17.04 9.12
N ASN A 303 21.80 16.08 10.04
CA ASN A 303 21.64 14.66 9.73
C ASN A 303 20.36 14.35 8.93
N LYS A 304 19.40 15.28 8.88
CA LYS A 304 18.26 15.27 7.95
C LYS A 304 18.65 15.04 6.49
N HIS A 305 19.87 15.41 6.09
CA HIS A 305 20.38 15.26 4.73
C HIS A 305 20.76 13.82 4.36
N TYR A 306 21.01 12.95 5.34
CA TYR A 306 21.29 11.52 5.14
C TYR A 306 20.03 10.64 5.15
N LEU A 307 18.85 11.20 5.45
CA LEU A 307 17.61 10.45 5.46
C LEU A 307 17.22 9.95 4.05
N PRO A 308 16.78 8.70 3.90
CA PRO A 308 16.26 8.21 2.62
C PRO A 308 14.98 8.96 2.18
N PRO A 309 14.64 8.92 0.88
CA PRO A 309 13.41 9.54 0.38
C PRO A 309 12.16 8.84 0.95
N GLY A 310 11.04 9.54 1.07
CA GLY A 310 9.81 8.98 1.65
C GLY A 310 8.79 10.04 2.06
N ASP A 311 7.71 9.63 2.72
CA ASP A 311 6.86 10.54 3.49
C ASP A 311 6.43 9.94 4.83
N MET A 312 6.29 10.83 5.83
CA MET A 312 5.93 10.46 7.19
C MET A 312 4.41 10.33 7.39
N GLY A 313 3.63 10.16 6.31
CA GLY A 313 2.19 9.90 6.36
C GLY A 313 1.35 11.01 7.00
N TRP A 314 0.25 10.62 7.65
CA TRP A 314 -0.64 11.50 8.41
C TRP A 314 -0.18 11.68 9.86
N PRO A 315 -0.55 12.78 10.55
CA PRO A 315 -0.25 12.98 11.97
C PRO A 315 -0.58 11.74 12.82
N PHE A 316 0.37 11.32 13.66
CA PHE A 316 0.29 10.18 14.61
C PHE A 316 0.07 8.77 14.03
N ILE A 317 -0.76 8.60 12.99
CA ILE A 317 -1.07 7.30 12.36
C ILE A 317 -0.16 6.98 11.16
N GLY A 318 0.62 7.96 10.69
CA GLY A 318 1.60 7.79 9.63
C GLY A 318 0.99 7.24 8.33
N ASN A 319 1.65 6.25 7.75
CA ASN A 319 1.21 5.54 6.54
C ASN A 319 0.42 4.25 6.84
N MET A 320 0.03 4.00 8.10
CA MET A 320 -0.82 2.85 8.44
C MET A 320 -2.09 2.76 7.58
N PRO A 321 -2.84 3.84 7.25
CA PRO A 321 -4.01 3.72 6.36
C PRO A 321 -3.69 3.30 4.93
N SER A 322 -2.45 3.51 4.45
CA SER A 322 -1.99 3.08 3.13
C SER A 322 -1.58 1.61 3.16
N PHE A 323 -0.79 1.21 4.16
CA PHE A 323 -0.37 -0.15 4.44
C PHE A 323 -1.57 -1.09 4.66
N LEU A 324 -2.47 -0.72 5.57
CA LEU A 324 -3.67 -1.48 5.91
C LEU A 324 -4.71 -1.55 4.77
N ARG A 325 -4.60 -0.70 3.75
CA ARG A 325 -5.40 -0.85 2.52
C ARG A 325 -4.81 -1.93 1.64
N ALA A 326 -3.51 -1.86 1.34
CA ALA A 326 -2.81 -2.84 0.52
C ALA A 326 -2.97 -4.27 1.08
N PHE A 327 -2.71 -4.44 2.38
CA PHE A 327 -2.85 -5.72 3.10
C PHE A 327 -4.30 -6.17 3.37
N LYS A 328 -5.31 -5.42 2.89
CA LYS A 328 -6.73 -5.82 2.86
C LYS A 328 -7.31 -5.89 1.44
N THR A 329 -6.49 -5.63 0.42
CA THR A 329 -6.78 -5.91 -0.99
C THR A 329 -6.01 -7.16 -1.44
N SER A 330 -6.35 -7.71 -2.59
CA SER A 330 -5.64 -8.84 -3.22
C SER A 330 -4.23 -8.47 -3.75
N ASP A 331 -3.63 -7.38 -3.27
CA ASP A 331 -2.30 -6.89 -3.64
C ASP A 331 -1.62 -6.16 -2.46
N PRO A 332 -0.99 -6.90 -1.51
CA PRO A 332 -0.19 -6.31 -0.44
C PRO A 332 1.05 -5.57 -0.96
N ASP A 333 1.68 -6.09 -2.01
CA ASP A 333 2.88 -5.53 -2.64
C ASP A 333 2.66 -4.13 -3.23
N SER A 334 1.41 -3.78 -3.55
CA SER A 334 1.02 -2.42 -3.98
C SER A 334 1.60 -1.34 -3.06
N PHE A 335 1.78 -1.63 -1.76
CA PHE A 335 2.45 -0.74 -0.82
C PHE A 335 3.92 -0.51 -1.16
N ALA A 336 4.71 -1.59 -1.29
CA ALA A 336 6.12 -1.52 -1.66
C ALA A 336 6.32 -0.94 -3.08
N ARG A 337 5.53 -1.39 -4.05
CA ARG A 337 5.53 -0.86 -5.43
C ARG A 337 5.18 0.64 -5.47
N THR A 338 4.29 1.12 -4.59
CA THR A 338 3.99 2.56 -4.47
C THR A 338 5.18 3.37 -3.94
N LEU A 339 5.95 2.83 -2.99
CA LEU A 339 7.18 3.48 -2.50
C LEU A 339 8.23 3.56 -3.62
N VAL A 340 8.54 2.43 -4.26
CA VAL A 340 9.46 2.34 -5.41
C VAL A 340 9.08 3.32 -6.52
N LYS A 341 7.81 3.32 -6.94
CA LYS A 341 7.29 4.19 -8.03
C LYS A 341 7.35 5.68 -7.69
N ARG A 342 7.33 6.06 -6.42
CA ARG A 342 7.24 7.46 -5.97
C ARG A 342 8.57 8.04 -5.49
N TYR A 343 9.49 7.19 -5.04
CA TYR A 343 10.77 7.59 -4.42
C TYR A 343 12.01 7.06 -5.16
N GLY A 344 11.79 6.30 -6.24
CA GLY A 344 12.85 5.74 -7.09
C GLY A 344 13.32 4.35 -6.61
N PRO A 345 14.03 3.59 -7.45
CA PRO A 345 14.35 2.18 -7.21
C PRO A 345 15.48 1.94 -6.19
N LYS A 346 15.80 2.91 -5.33
CA LYS A 346 16.90 2.81 -4.35
C LYS A 346 16.66 1.79 -3.23
N GLY A 347 15.46 1.23 -3.12
CA GLY A 347 15.14 0.15 -2.19
C GLY A 347 14.92 0.56 -0.73
N VAL A 348 15.34 1.77 -0.34
CA VAL A 348 15.33 2.27 1.04
C VAL A 348 14.49 3.54 1.16
N TYR A 349 13.50 3.55 2.06
CA TYR A 349 12.52 4.64 2.17
C TYR A 349 12.18 5.00 3.61
N LYS A 350 12.04 6.30 3.94
CA LYS A 350 11.52 6.73 5.26
C LYS A 350 9.99 6.72 5.30
N THR A 351 9.44 6.39 6.46
CA THR A 351 8.00 6.40 6.73
C THR A 351 7.73 6.69 8.21
N HIS A 352 6.45 6.81 8.56
CA HIS A 352 5.96 6.70 9.93
C HIS A 352 4.93 5.57 9.97
N MET A 353 5.16 4.56 10.82
CA MET A 353 4.31 3.36 10.94
C MET A 353 4.36 2.84 12.38
N PHE A 354 3.31 2.15 12.82
CA PHE A 354 3.19 1.60 14.18
C PHE A 354 3.54 2.62 15.29
N GLY A 355 3.15 3.89 15.11
CA GLY A 355 3.40 5.00 16.02
C GLY A 355 4.80 5.64 15.93
N ASN A 356 5.73 5.05 15.16
CA ASN A 356 7.15 5.40 15.17
C ASN A 356 7.65 5.88 13.80
N PRO A 357 8.70 6.73 13.74
CA PRO A 357 9.56 6.84 12.56
C PRO A 357 10.13 5.48 12.18
N SER A 358 10.20 5.16 10.89
CA SER A 358 10.72 3.86 10.44
C SER A 358 11.38 3.98 9.06
N ILE A 359 12.32 3.09 8.78
CA ILE A 359 12.88 2.88 7.45
C ILE A 359 12.36 1.57 6.90
N ILE A 360 11.82 1.58 5.68
CA ILE A 360 11.45 0.39 4.91
C ILE A 360 12.60 0.07 3.96
N VAL A 361 13.02 -1.19 3.95
CA VAL A 361 13.98 -1.75 2.98
C VAL A 361 13.26 -2.78 2.09
N THR A 362 13.63 -2.83 0.81
CA THR A 362 12.95 -3.66 -0.22
C THR A 362 13.91 -4.31 -1.23
N THR A 363 15.21 -4.01 -1.16
CA THR A 363 16.27 -4.59 -1.99
C THR A 363 16.92 -5.77 -1.28
N PRO A 364 17.12 -6.93 -1.94
CA PRO A 364 17.64 -8.15 -1.30
C PRO A 364 18.92 -7.95 -0.49
N ASP A 365 19.88 -7.17 -0.98
CA ASP A 365 21.15 -6.91 -0.28
C ASP A 365 20.97 -6.06 0.99
N THR A 366 20.03 -5.14 0.98
CA THR A 366 19.72 -4.30 2.16
C THR A 366 18.88 -5.07 3.17
N CYS A 367 17.93 -5.89 2.71
CA CYS A 367 17.20 -6.83 3.56
C CYS A 367 18.17 -7.83 4.21
N ARG A 368 19.09 -8.41 3.43
CA ARG A 368 20.17 -9.30 3.93
C ARG A 368 20.96 -8.59 5.03
N ARG A 369 21.48 -7.39 4.79
CA ARG A 369 22.25 -6.66 5.79
C ARG A 369 21.46 -6.45 7.09
N VAL A 370 20.21 -5.96 7.01
CA VAL A 370 19.36 -5.73 8.19
C VAL A 370 19.05 -7.03 8.96
N LEU A 371 19.15 -8.19 8.31
CA LEU A 371 18.91 -9.52 8.89
C LEU A 371 20.20 -10.26 9.31
N THR A 372 21.40 -9.66 9.17
CA THR A 372 22.69 -10.27 9.54
C THR A 372 23.64 -9.35 10.30
N ASP A 373 23.32 -8.07 10.43
CA ASP A 373 24.13 -7.02 11.09
C ASP A 373 23.59 -6.79 12.51
N ASP A 374 23.66 -7.83 13.36
CA ASP A 374 23.10 -7.88 14.73
C ASP A 374 23.72 -6.85 15.69
N ASP A 375 24.90 -6.31 15.36
CA ASP A 375 25.53 -5.20 16.10
C ASP A 375 24.81 -3.86 15.83
N ALA A 376 24.26 -3.67 14.62
CA ALA A 376 23.57 -2.45 14.21
C ALA A 376 22.03 -2.55 14.30
N PHE A 377 21.46 -3.76 14.23
CA PHE A 377 20.02 -3.99 14.22
C PHE A 377 19.60 -5.01 15.28
N ARG A 378 18.38 -4.85 15.81
CA ARG A 378 17.77 -5.79 16.76
C ARG A 378 16.27 -5.92 16.46
N PRO A 379 15.60 -7.01 16.90
CA PRO A 379 14.15 -7.13 16.82
C PRO A 379 13.44 -5.90 17.39
N GLY A 380 12.57 -5.29 16.58
CA GLY A 380 11.94 -3.99 16.85
C GLY A 380 10.41 -4.07 16.84
N TRP A 381 9.84 -5.09 17.48
CA TRP A 381 8.39 -5.29 17.50
C TRP A 381 7.66 -4.15 18.23
N PRO A 382 6.44 -3.76 17.79
CA PRO A 382 5.64 -2.77 18.49
C PRO A 382 5.37 -3.17 19.95
N THR A 383 5.36 -2.21 20.88
CA THR A 383 5.07 -2.45 22.30
C THR A 383 3.76 -3.21 22.50
N SER A 384 2.76 -2.90 21.69
CA SER A 384 1.46 -3.59 21.69
C SER A 384 1.54 -5.06 21.29
N THR A 385 2.49 -5.43 20.43
CA THR A 385 2.71 -6.84 20.04
C THR A 385 3.44 -7.59 21.16
N MET A 386 4.42 -6.96 21.80
CA MET A 386 5.10 -7.52 22.99
C MET A 386 4.16 -7.67 24.20
N GLU A 387 3.17 -6.78 24.37
CA GLU A 387 2.14 -6.88 25.41
C GLU A 387 1.13 -8.02 25.19
N LEU A 388 0.93 -8.45 23.93
CA LEU A 388 0.01 -9.54 23.59
C LEU A 388 0.70 -10.90 23.52
N ILE A 389 1.85 -10.99 22.86
CA ILE A 389 2.58 -12.26 22.70
C ILE A 389 3.32 -12.63 23.99
N GLY A 390 3.94 -11.65 24.66
CA GLY A 390 4.78 -11.89 25.83
C GLY A 390 6.09 -11.12 25.82
N ARG A 391 6.51 -10.60 26.97
CA ARG A 391 7.77 -9.84 27.13
C ARG A 391 8.98 -10.76 27.35
N LYS A 392 8.77 -11.99 27.85
CA LYS A 392 9.81 -13.03 27.96
C LYS A 392 9.87 -13.95 26.73
N SER A 393 9.01 -13.74 25.74
CA SER A 393 9.09 -14.42 24.44
C SER A 393 10.25 -13.92 23.59
N PHE A 394 10.64 -14.67 22.55
CA PHE A 394 11.70 -14.32 21.60
C PHE A 394 11.53 -12.93 20.93
N ILE A 395 10.32 -12.37 20.90
CA ILE A 395 10.09 -11.05 20.30
C ILE A 395 10.32 -9.86 21.26
N GLY A 396 10.46 -10.10 22.57
CA GLY A 396 10.57 -9.08 23.61
C GLY A 396 11.87 -9.07 24.42
N ILE A 397 12.66 -10.14 24.34
CA ILE A 397 13.89 -10.32 25.14
C ILE A 397 15.17 -9.75 24.47
N PRO A 398 16.18 -9.31 25.26
CA PRO A 398 17.47 -8.87 24.74
C PRO A 398 18.26 -9.98 24.02
N TYR A 399 19.24 -9.63 23.19
CA TYR A 399 19.99 -10.56 22.34
C TYR A 399 20.63 -11.75 23.08
N GLU A 400 21.31 -11.53 24.21
CA GLU A 400 21.93 -12.65 24.97
C GLU A 400 20.88 -13.57 25.62
N GLU A 401 19.73 -13.03 26.03
CA GLU A 401 18.62 -13.82 26.55
C GLU A 401 17.88 -14.58 25.42
N HIS A 402 17.73 -13.95 24.25
CA HIS A 402 17.26 -14.60 23.03
C HIS A 402 18.16 -15.78 22.64
N LYS A 403 19.48 -15.59 22.69
CA LYS A 403 20.52 -16.60 22.41
C LYS A 403 20.50 -17.73 23.46
N ARG A 404 20.33 -17.43 24.74
CA ARG A 404 20.11 -18.40 25.83
C ARG A 404 18.86 -19.24 25.56
N LEU A 405 17.71 -18.59 25.43
CA LEU A 405 16.41 -19.24 25.20
C LEU A 405 16.36 -20.04 23.89
N ARG A 406 17.06 -19.57 22.84
CA ARG A 406 17.17 -20.30 21.56
C ARG A 406 18.00 -21.57 21.71
N ARG A 407 19.12 -21.55 22.43
CA ARG A 407 19.90 -22.76 22.75
C ARG A 407 19.07 -23.78 23.53
N LEU A 408 18.41 -23.32 24.60
CA LEU A 408 17.58 -24.17 25.47
C LEU A 408 16.43 -24.84 24.71
N THR A 409 15.74 -24.09 23.85
CA THR A 409 14.53 -24.61 23.17
C THR A 409 14.82 -25.31 21.84
N ALA A 410 15.87 -24.97 21.07
CA ALA A 410 15.96 -25.39 19.66
C ALA A 410 15.94 -26.92 19.47
N ALA A 411 16.65 -27.67 20.31
CA ALA A 411 16.67 -29.14 20.25
C ALA A 411 15.36 -29.77 20.77
N PRO A 412 14.79 -29.37 21.94
CA PRO A 412 13.46 -29.80 22.36
C PRO A 412 12.31 -29.51 21.37
N VAL A 413 12.38 -28.41 20.60
CA VAL A 413 11.34 -28.05 19.61
C VAL A 413 11.56 -28.77 18.27
N ASN A 414 12.78 -28.69 17.72
CA ASN A 414 13.07 -28.99 16.31
C ASN A 414 14.19 -30.02 16.11
N GLY A 415 14.67 -30.65 17.19
CA GLY A 415 15.68 -31.71 17.11
C GLY A 415 15.16 -32.95 16.38
N HIS A 416 16.08 -33.74 15.81
CA HIS A 416 15.74 -34.96 15.07
C HIS A 416 14.88 -35.92 15.90
N GLU A 417 15.15 -36.05 17.20
CA GLU A 417 14.37 -36.89 18.13
C GLU A 417 12.94 -36.37 18.31
N ALA A 418 12.78 -35.09 18.69
CA ALA A 418 11.48 -34.43 18.81
C ALA A 418 10.62 -34.58 17.54
N LEU A 419 11.18 -34.23 16.37
CA LEU A 419 10.49 -34.37 15.08
C LEU A 419 10.13 -35.83 14.75
N SER A 420 10.95 -36.80 15.18
CA SER A 420 10.66 -38.23 14.98
C SER A 420 9.50 -38.72 15.86
N LEU A 421 9.31 -38.14 17.05
CA LEU A 421 8.16 -38.40 17.91
C LEU A 421 6.87 -37.77 17.38
N TYR A 422 6.95 -36.60 16.72
CA TYR A 422 5.77 -35.88 16.22
C TYR A 422 5.20 -36.46 14.92
N ILE A 423 6.04 -36.99 14.03
CA ILE A 423 5.62 -37.48 12.70
C ILE A 423 4.45 -38.49 12.74
N PRO A 424 4.46 -39.54 13.60
CA PRO A 424 3.33 -40.48 13.66
C PRO A 424 2.01 -39.81 14.08
N TYR A 425 2.06 -38.88 15.04
CA TYR A 425 0.87 -38.16 15.49
C TYR A 425 0.32 -37.22 14.41
N ILE A 426 1.21 -36.54 13.69
CA ILE A 426 0.85 -35.68 12.55
C ILE A 426 0.21 -36.53 11.44
N GLU A 427 0.80 -37.68 11.09
CA GLU A 427 0.25 -38.60 10.08
C GLU A 427 -1.15 -39.10 10.46
N GLU A 428 -1.34 -39.57 11.70
CA GLU A 428 -2.63 -40.07 12.19
C GLU A 428 -3.72 -38.99 12.20
N ASN A 429 -3.41 -37.78 12.68
CA ASN A 429 -4.37 -36.68 12.74
C ASN A 429 -4.70 -36.14 11.34
N VAL A 430 -3.72 -36.08 10.42
CA VAL A 430 -3.95 -35.69 9.02
C VAL A 430 -4.82 -36.74 8.30
N ILE A 431 -4.54 -38.03 8.45
CA ILE A 431 -5.36 -39.10 7.85
C ILE A 431 -6.80 -39.05 8.38
N THR A 432 -6.97 -38.91 9.70
CA THR A 432 -8.30 -38.82 10.34
C THR A 432 -9.07 -37.58 9.87
N ALA A 433 -8.39 -36.44 9.71
CA ALA A 433 -8.99 -35.22 9.19
C ALA A 433 -9.40 -35.37 7.72
N LEU A 434 -8.55 -35.92 6.86
CA LEU A 434 -8.84 -36.14 5.44
C LEU A 434 -10.01 -37.11 5.23
N ASP A 435 -10.05 -38.22 5.97
CA ASP A 435 -11.17 -39.17 5.96
C ASP A 435 -12.48 -38.48 6.36
N LYS A 436 -12.48 -37.68 7.44
CA LYS A 436 -13.63 -36.89 7.87
C LYS A 436 -14.07 -35.88 6.80
N TRP A 437 -13.15 -35.09 6.27
CA TRP A 437 -13.43 -34.06 5.26
C TRP A 437 -13.99 -34.64 3.96
N SER A 438 -13.52 -35.82 3.53
CA SER A 438 -14.05 -36.52 2.35
C SER A 438 -15.55 -36.85 2.43
N LYS A 439 -16.13 -36.82 3.64
CA LYS A 439 -17.54 -37.15 3.94
C LYS A 439 -18.39 -35.91 4.25
N MET A 440 -17.81 -34.71 4.25
CA MET A 440 -18.49 -33.48 4.66
C MET A 440 -19.17 -32.71 3.53
N GLY A 441 -18.83 -32.98 2.26
CA GLY A 441 -19.32 -32.18 1.13
C GLY A 441 -18.59 -30.84 1.05
N GLU A 442 -19.32 -29.73 0.93
CA GLU A 442 -18.75 -28.38 0.92
C GLU A 442 -18.52 -27.86 2.36
N PHE A 443 -17.32 -27.31 2.63
CA PHE A 443 -16.96 -26.75 3.93
C PHE A 443 -15.88 -25.66 3.80
N GLU A 444 -15.71 -24.83 4.83
CA GLU A 444 -14.69 -23.78 4.87
C GLU A 444 -13.32 -24.37 5.24
N PHE A 445 -12.48 -24.58 4.22
CA PHE A 445 -11.23 -25.31 4.30
C PHE A 445 -10.21 -24.72 5.29
N LEU A 446 -10.08 -23.39 5.38
CA LEU A 446 -9.08 -22.76 6.26
C LEU A 446 -9.47 -22.89 7.75
N THR A 447 -10.75 -22.85 8.10
CA THR A 447 -11.20 -23.13 9.48
C THR A 447 -10.93 -24.58 9.88
N HIS A 448 -11.13 -25.54 8.98
CA HIS A 448 -10.81 -26.93 9.28
C HIS A 448 -9.29 -27.22 9.31
N LEU A 449 -8.50 -26.58 8.45
CA LEU A 449 -7.04 -26.62 8.53
C LEU A 449 -6.50 -26.02 9.84
N ARG A 450 -7.06 -24.87 10.27
CA ARG A 450 -6.68 -24.22 11.54
C ARG A 450 -6.96 -25.11 12.74
N LYS A 451 -8.16 -25.70 12.84
CA LYS A 451 -8.48 -26.70 13.88
C LYS A 451 -7.49 -27.87 13.90
N LEU A 452 -7.10 -28.39 12.73
CA LEU A 452 -6.12 -29.47 12.61
C LEU A 452 -4.71 -29.04 13.07
N THR A 453 -4.21 -27.89 12.60
CA THR A 453 -2.86 -27.43 12.97
C THR A 453 -2.80 -26.97 14.43
N PHE A 454 -3.88 -26.41 14.98
CA PHE A 454 -4.02 -26.12 16.41
C PHE A 454 -3.99 -27.41 17.25
N ARG A 455 -4.73 -28.46 16.82
CA ARG A 455 -4.71 -29.79 17.47
C ARG A 455 -3.30 -30.37 17.53
N ILE A 456 -2.61 -30.40 16.40
CA ILE A 456 -1.25 -30.90 16.28
C ILE A 456 -0.28 -30.15 17.19
N ILE A 457 -0.24 -28.81 17.14
CA ILE A 457 0.76 -28.04 17.89
C ILE A 457 0.53 -28.11 19.41
N MET A 458 -0.73 -28.11 19.85
CA MET A 458 -1.08 -28.24 21.28
C MET A 458 -0.77 -29.63 21.85
N TYR A 459 -0.95 -30.71 21.08
CA TYR A 459 -0.52 -32.04 21.50
C TYR A 459 1.00 -32.11 21.63
N ILE A 460 1.74 -31.61 20.63
CA ILE A 460 3.20 -31.49 20.66
C ILE A 460 3.67 -30.77 21.93
N PHE A 461 2.96 -29.73 22.36
CA PHE A 461 3.28 -28.99 23.57
C PHE A 461 2.94 -29.71 24.88
N LEU A 462 1.73 -30.26 25.00
CA LEU A 462 1.13 -30.57 26.31
C LEU A 462 0.62 -32.02 26.47
N SER A 463 0.71 -32.85 25.43
CA SER A 463 0.13 -34.20 25.36
C SER A 463 -1.38 -34.28 25.65
N THR A 464 -2.12 -33.19 25.42
CA THR A 464 -3.55 -33.11 25.74
C THR A 464 -4.43 -33.32 24.51
N GLU A 465 -5.50 -34.10 24.67
CA GLU A 465 -6.44 -34.44 23.60
C GLU A 465 -7.91 -34.06 23.91
N SER A 466 -8.12 -33.32 25.02
CA SER A 466 -9.47 -32.93 25.45
C SER A 466 -10.07 -31.86 24.52
N GLU A 467 -10.89 -32.28 23.56
CA GLU A 467 -11.43 -31.41 22.50
C GLU A 467 -12.11 -30.13 23.05
N ASN A 468 -12.81 -30.22 24.19
CA ASN A 468 -13.43 -29.06 24.86
C ASN A 468 -12.41 -28.01 25.34
N VAL A 469 -11.24 -28.45 25.83
CA VAL A 469 -10.15 -27.54 26.24
C VAL A 469 -9.49 -26.94 25.00
N MET A 470 -9.36 -27.73 23.94
CA MET A 470 -8.72 -27.33 22.68
C MET A 470 -9.54 -26.26 21.95
N ASP A 471 -10.85 -26.48 21.77
CA ASP A 471 -11.76 -25.51 21.16
C ASP A 471 -11.85 -24.20 21.98
N ALA A 472 -11.81 -24.28 23.31
CA ALA A 472 -11.78 -23.11 24.17
C ALA A 472 -10.48 -22.29 24.00
N LEU A 473 -9.32 -22.97 23.97
CA LEU A 473 -8.03 -22.31 23.76
C LEU A 473 -7.88 -21.76 22.34
N GLU A 474 -8.35 -22.46 21.31
CA GLU A 474 -8.36 -21.99 19.91
C GLU A 474 -9.14 -20.67 19.77
N ARG A 475 -10.32 -20.59 20.39
CA ARG A 475 -11.18 -19.39 20.37
C ARG A 475 -10.48 -18.17 20.98
N GLU A 476 -9.87 -18.31 22.16
CA GLU A 476 -9.09 -17.20 22.75
C GLU A 476 -7.80 -16.91 21.97
N TYR A 477 -7.13 -17.93 21.43
CA TYR A 477 -5.92 -17.75 20.64
C TYR A 477 -6.17 -17.00 19.32
N THR A 478 -7.32 -17.24 18.70
CA THR A 478 -7.81 -16.51 17.53
C THR A 478 -8.10 -15.05 17.88
N ALA A 479 -8.76 -14.79 19.02
CA ALA A 479 -9.00 -13.44 19.52
C ALA A 479 -7.70 -12.68 19.84
N LEU A 480 -6.68 -13.36 20.38
CA LEU A 480 -5.33 -12.83 20.58
C LEU A 480 -4.70 -12.38 19.25
N ASN A 481 -4.72 -13.27 18.24
CA ASN A 481 -4.13 -13.02 16.93
C ASN A 481 -4.73 -11.80 16.21
N TYR A 482 -6.06 -11.64 16.25
CA TYR A 482 -6.72 -10.47 15.67
C TYR A 482 -6.29 -9.15 16.31
N GLY A 483 -5.94 -9.14 17.61
CA GLY A 483 -5.38 -7.95 18.27
C GLY A 483 -3.89 -7.73 17.98
N VAL A 484 -3.10 -8.80 17.80
CA VAL A 484 -1.68 -8.71 17.38
C VAL A 484 -1.56 -8.02 16.01
N ARG A 485 -2.52 -8.28 15.11
CA ARG A 485 -2.61 -7.66 13.78
C ARG A 485 -3.40 -6.33 13.79
N ALA A 486 -3.81 -5.80 14.96
CA ALA A 486 -4.64 -4.59 15.07
C ALA A 486 -3.86 -3.31 15.35
N MET A 487 -4.51 -2.16 15.15
CA MET A 487 -4.11 -0.91 15.80
C MET A 487 -4.29 -1.05 17.32
N ALA A 488 -3.34 -0.53 18.09
CA ALA A 488 -3.25 -0.66 19.56
C ALA A 488 -4.29 0.20 20.34
N VAL A 489 -5.57 0.07 19.99
CA VAL A 489 -6.67 0.84 20.57
C VAL A 489 -7.32 0.02 21.70
N ASN A 490 -6.92 0.29 22.95
CA ASN A 490 -7.47 -0.37 24.14
C ASN A 490 -8.82 0.25 24.57
N ILE A 491 -9.83 0.14 23.72
CA ILE A 491 -11.20 0.61 23.98
C ILE A 491 -12.15 -0.59 23.78
N PRO A 492 -13.20 -0.77 24.61
CA PRO A 492 -14.22 -1.79 24.38
C PRO A 492 -14.77 -1.78 22.95
N GLY A 493 -14.99 -2.97 22.38
CA GLY A 493 -15.34 -3.16 20.97
C GLY A 493 -14.13 -3.39 20.05
N PHE A 494 -12.96 -2.78 20.31
CA PHE A 494 -11.78 -2.92 19.46
C PHE A 494 -11.05 -4.25 19.66
N ALA A 495 -10.45 -4.78 18.57
CA ALA A 495 -9.75 -6.06 18.57
C ALA A 495 -8.59 -6.14 19.59
N TYR A 496 -7.81 -5.06 19.76
CA TYR A 496 -6.71 -5.01 20.75
C TYR A 496 -7.23 -5.18 22.19
N HIS A 497 -8.37 -4.56 22.53
CA HIS A 497 -9.01 -4.74 23.82
C HIS A 497 -9.57 -6.17 24.03
N ARG A 498 -10.06 -6.83 22.96
CA ARG A 498 -10.46 -8.25 23.02
C ARG A 498 -9.23 -9.14 23.27
N ALA A 499 -8.13 -8.92 22.54
CA ALA A 499 -6.89 -9.66 22.68
C ALA A 499 -6.22 -9.53 24.06
N LEU A 500 -6.24 -8.35 24.69
CA LEU A 500 -5.75 -8.17 26.06
C LEU A 500 -6.54 -9.00 27.09
N LYS A 501 -7.84 -9.24 26.86
CA LYS A 501 -8.66 -10.16 27.68
C LYS A 501 -8.36 -11.63 27.36
N ALA A 502 -8.19 -11.96 26.09
CA ALA A 502 -7.81 -13.31 25.65
C ALA A 502 -6.44 -13.73 26.21
N ARG A 503 -5.41 -12.86 26.17
CA ARG A 503 -4.09 -13.15 26.78
C ARG A 503 -4.24 -13.52 28.25
N LYS A 504 -5.04 -12.78 29.04
CA LYS A 504 -5.23 -13.08 30.47
C LYS A 504 -5.81 -14.48 30.71
N LYS A 505 -6.77 -14.92 29.89
CA LYS A 505 -7.33 -16.28 29.97
C LYS A 505 -6.31 -17.35 29.57
N LEU A 506 -5.60 -17.13 28.46
CA LEU A 506 -4.57 -18.06 27.97
C LEU A 506 -3.43 -18.21 29.00
N VAL A 507 -2.93 -17.11 29.56
CA VAL A 507 -1.91 -17.11 30.63
C VAL A 507 -2.42 -17.88 31.86
N ALA A 508 -3.67 -17.65 32.29
CA ALA A 508 -4.23 -18.38 33.43
C ALA A 508 -4.37 -19.89 33.15
N ALA A 509 -4.77 -20.27 31.94
CA ALA A 509 -4.86 -21.67 31.53
C ALA A 509 -3.48 -22.34 31.48
N PHE A 510 -2.49 -21.73 30.82
CA PHE A 510 -1.14 -22.28 30.76
C PHE A 510 -0.46 -22.30 32.14
N GLN A 511 -0.68 -21.29 33.00
CA GLN A 511 -0.20 -21.32 34.39
C GLN A 511 -0.78 -22.52 35.16
N SER A 512 -2.08 -22.80 35.03
CA SER A 512 -2.71 -23.98 35.63
C SER A 512 -2.05 -25.28 35.15
N ILE A 513 -1.73 -25.37 33.85
CA ILE A 513 -1.13 -26.56 33.23
C ILE A 513 0.33 -26.74 33.66
N VAL A 514 1.13 -25.67 33.69
CA VAL A 514 2.53 -25.68 34.16
C VAL A 514 2.59 -26.04 35.65
N THR A 515 1.77 -25.41 36.50
CA THR A 515 1.72 -25.70 37.94
C THR A 515 1.29 -27.14 38.22
N GLU A 516 0.25 -27.64 37.53
CA GLU A 516 -0.19 -29.03 37.66
C GLU A 516 0.91 -30.01 37.24
N ARG A 517 1.55 -29.80 36.08
CA ARG A 517 2.66 -30.65 35.61
C ARG A 517 3.83 -30.64 36.60
N ARG A 518 4.23 -29.46 37.12
CA ARG A 518 5.27 -29.35 38.16
C ARG A 518 4.88 -30.04 39.47
N ASN A 519 3.59 -30.12 39.82
CA ASN A 519 3.12 -30.83 41.01
C ASN A 519 3.10 -32.35 40.82
N GLN A 520 2.59 -32.84 39.68
CA GLN A 520 2.62 -34.27 39.33
C GLN A 520 4.05 -34.84 39.37
N ARG A 521 5.03 -34.09 38.84
CA ARG A 521 6.46 -34.43 38.86
C ARG A 521 7.09 -34.51 40.26
N LYS A 522 6.55 -33.78 41.25
CA LYS A 522 6.98 -33.89 42.66
C LYS A 522 6.41 -35.13 43.36
N GLN A 523 5.29 -35.67 42.85
CA GLN A 523 4.61 -36.83 43.44
C GLN A 523 5.01 -38.14 42.77
N ASN A 524 5.23 -38.13 41.45
CA ASN A 524 5.64 -39.29 40.65
C ASN A 524 6.92 -38.99 39.87
N SER A 525 8.03 -39.61 40.25
CA SER A 525 9.36 -39.44 39.67
C SER A 525 9.63 -40.30 38.41
N SER A 526 8.63 -40.99 37.87
CA SER A 526 8.79 -42.12 36.93
C SER A 526 7.94 -42.06 35.66
N SER A 527 7.54 -40.87 35.19
CA SER A 527 6.97 -40.75 33.82
C SER A 527 8.07 -40.91 32.77
N ASN A 528 8.17 -42.11 32.18
CA ASN A 528 9.11 -42.40 31.10
C ASN A 528 8.77 -41.76 29.74
N LYS A 529 7.66 -41.02 29.64
CA LYS A 529 7.37 -40.14 28.50
C LYS A 529 7.50 -38.69 28.96
N LYS A 530 8.41 -37.96 28.33
CA LYS A 530 8.51 -36.50 28.38
C LYS A 530 7.92 -35.91 27.10
N ASP A 531 7.07 -34.91 27.24
CA ASP A 531 6.66 -34.06 26.11
C ASP A 531 7.47 -32.76 26.02
N MET A 532 7.01 -31.83 25.20
CA MET A 532 7.75 -30.58 25.00
C MET A 532 7.65 -29.65 26.21
N LEU A 533 6.52 -29.60 26.92
CA LEU A 533 6.42 -28.88 28.20
C LEU A 533 7.34 -29.50 29.25
N ASP A 534 7.42 -30.83 29.31
CA ASP A 534 8.38 -31.53 30.19
C ASP A 534 9.82 -31.09 29.90
N ASN A 535 10.20 -31.06 28.63
CA ASN A 535 11.54 -30.59 28.23
C ASN A 535 11.76 -29.10 28.54
N LEU A 536 10.75 -28.24 28.43
CA LEU A 536 10.84 -26.82 28.82
C LEU A 536 10.94 -26.62 30.34
N ILE A 537 10.38 -27.53 31.15
CA ILE A 537 10.50 -27.54 32.62
C ILE A 537 11.88 -28.06 33.05
N ASP A 538 12.43 -29.04 32.33
CA ASP A 538 13.71 -29.71 32.65
C ASP A 538 14.95 -29.01 32.11
N VAL A 539 14.82 -28.03 31.20
CA VAL A 539 15.99 -27.47 30.52
C VAL A 539 16.72 -26.46 31.40
N GLU A 540 18.02 -26.70 31.61
CA GLU A 540 18.96 -25.85 32.33
C GLU A 540 19.98 -25.22 31.36
N ASP A 541 20.43 -24.01 31.66
CA ASP A 541 21.57 -23.40 30.96
C ASP A 541 22.93 -23.79 31.57
N GLU A 542 24.01 -23.27 30.98
CA GLU A 542 25.41 -23.49 31.38
C GLU A 542 25.72 -23.14 32.86
N LYS A 543 24.77 -22.55 33.60
CA LYS A 543 24.87 -22.18 35.02
C LYS A 543 23.84 -22.88 35.90
N GLY A 544 23.08 -23.84 35.37
CA GLY A 544 22.01 -24.53 36.10
C GLY A 544 20.73 -23.70 36.28
N LYS A 545 20.54 -22.58 35.56
CA LYS A 545 19.29 -21.82 35.63
C LYS A 545 18.24 -22.46 34.70
N THR A 546 17.17 -22.97 35.29
CA THR A 546 15.95 -23.43 34.60
C THR A 546 15.10 -22.28 34.05
N LEU A 547 14.04 -22.59 33.30
CA LEU A 547 13.04 -21.62 32.89
C LEU A 547 11.99 -21.36 33.98
N ASP A 548 11.66 -20.09 34.21
CA ASP A 548 10.54 -19.71 35.09
C ASP A 548 9.18 -19.85 34.40
N ASP A 549 8.08 -19.90 35.16
CA ASP A 549 6.74 -20.16 34.61
C ASP A 549 6.29 -19.08 33.61
N GLU A 550 6.72 -17.83 33.75
CA GLU A 550 6.39 -16.77 32.80
C GLU A 550 7.26 -16.87 31.53
N GLU A 551 8.54 -17.27 31.66
CA GLU A 551 9.40 -17.64 30.51
C GLU A 551 8.75 -18.79 29.71
N ILE A 552 8.26 -19.84 30.38
CA ILE A 552 7.57 -20.97 29.74
C ILE A 552 6.26 -20.52 29.08
N ILE A 553 5.39 -19.78 29.78
CA ILE A 553 4.08 -19.39 29.26
C ILE A 553 4.19 -18.44 28.05
N ASP A 554 5.10 -17.45 28.08
CA ASP A 554 5.34 -16.56 26.94
C ASP A 554 5.94 -17.30 25.74
N VAL A 555 6.73 -18.35 25.97
CA VAL A 555 7.27 -19.24 24.92
C VAL A 555 6.18 -20.11 24.30
N LEU A 556 5.30 -20.72 25.11
CA LEU A 556 4.14 -21.48 24.64
C LEU A 556 3.22 -20.58 23.79
N LEU A 557 2.85 -19.40 24.31
CA LEU A 557 2.03 -18.42 23.61
C LEU A 557 2.59 -18.04 22.23
N MET A 558 3.92 -17.88 22.12
CA MET A 558 4.56 -17.52 20.85
C MET A 558 4.64 -18.70 19.87
N TYR A 559 5.05 -19.90 20.31
CA TYR A 559 5.18 -21.04 19.41
C TYR A 559 3.83 -21.58 18.91
N LEU A 560 2.75 -21.47 19.70
CA LEU A 560 1.40 -21.76 19.21
C LEU A 560 1.05 -20.93 17.96
N ASN A 561 1.55 -19.68 17.86
CA ASN A 561 1.38 -18.86 16.66
C ASN A 561 2.11 -19.46 15.45
N ALA A 562 3.35 -19.90 15.69
CA ALA A 562 4.28 -20.40 14.69
C ALA A 562 3.95 -21.81 14.18
N GLY A 563 3.12 -22.57 14.91
CA GLY A 563 2.61 -23.87 14.46
C GLY A 563 1.18 -23.84 13.91
N HIS A 564 0.29 -22.98 14.43
CA HIS A 564 -1.12 -22.93 14.05
C HIS A 564 -1.38 -22.13 12.76
N GLU A 565 -1.23 -20.80 12.83
CA GLU A 565 -1.68 -19.86 11.79
C GLU A 565 -0.83 -19.96 10.52
N SER A 566 0.49 -19.99 10.66
CA SER A 566 1.48 -20.16 9.57
C SER A 566 1.23 -21.42 8.75
N SER A 567 1.19 -22.58 9.42
CA SER A 567 1.00 -23.89 8.79
C SER A 567 -0.36 -23.98 8.09
N GLY A 568 -1.43 -23.52 8.74
CA GLY A 568 -2.78 -23.56 8.17
C GLY A 568 -2.88 -22.76 6.85
N HIS A 569 -2.36 -21.53 6.83
CA HIS A 569 -2.34 -20.72 5.60
C HIS A 569 -1.40 -21.30 4.53
N THR A 570 -0.26 -21.88 4.93
CA THR A 570 0.71 -22.50 3.99
C THR A 570 0.10 -23.71 3.29
N ILE A 571 -0.59 -24.58 4.03
CA ILE A 571 -1.29 -25.76 3.48
C ILE A 571 -2.46 -25.33 2.60
N MET A 572 -3.22 -24.31 3.00
CA MET A 572 -4.30 -23.74 2.19
C MET A 572 -3.79 -23.27 0.82
N TRP A 573 -2.76 -22.40 0.79
CA TRP A 573 -2.21 -21.89 -0.47
C TRP A 573 -1.56 -23.00 -1.31
N ALA A 574 -0.79 -23.91 -0.71
CA ALA A 574 -0.22 -25.04 -1.42
C ALA A 574 -1.31 -25.91 -2.08
N THR A 575 -2.46 -26.10 -1.42
CA THR A 575 -3.61 -26.84 -1.97
C THR A 575 -4.24 -26.10 -3.14
N ILE A 576 -4.46 -24.78 -3.02
CA ILE A 576 -5.01 -23.93 -4.10
C ILE A 576 -4.11 -24.01 -5.34
N PHE A 577 -2.80 -23.78 -5.19
CA PHE A 577 -1.88 -23.81 -6.32
C PHE A 577 -1.71 -25.23 -6.92
N LEU A 578 -1.82 -26.30 -6.12
CA LEU A 578 -1.86 -27.68 -6.64
C LEU A 578 -3.15 -28.01 -7.40
N GLN A 579 -4.26 -27.36 -7.06
CA GLN A 579 -5.54 -27.48 -7.79
C GLN A 579 -5.53 -26.66 -9.09
N GLU A 580 -4.90 -25.48 -9.08
CA GLU A 580 -4.71 -24.62 -10.27
C GLU A 580 -3.63 -25.19 -11.23
N HIS A 581 -2.69 -25.99 -10.73
CA HIS A 581 -1.62 -26.65 -11.51
C HIS A 581 -1.63 -28.20 -11.39
N PRO A 582 -2.56 -28.89 -12.06
CA PRO A 582 -2.66 -30.35 -12.03
C PRO A 582 -1.38 -31.09 -12.43
N GLU A 583 -0.54 -30.50 -13.26
CA GLU A 583 0.76 -31.04 -13.67
C GLU A 583 1.75 -31.17 -12.50
N PHE A 584 1.70 -30.25 -11.54
CA PHE A 584 2.51 -30.33 -10.32
C PHE A 584 1.90 -31.28 -9.31
N LEU A 585 0.57 -31.37 -9.22
CA LEU A 585 -0.13 -32.36 -8.39
C LEU A 585 0.15 -33.79 -8.84
N GLN A 586 0.08 -34.08 -10.14
CA GLN A 586 0.44 -35.38 -10.70
C GLN A 586 1.90 -35.74 -10.40
N ARG A 587 2.82 -34.79 -10.54
CA ARG A 587 4.25 -35.00 -10.26
C ARG A 587 4.55 -35.21 -8.77
N ALA A 588 3.85 -34.51 -7.87
CA ALA A 588 3.96 -34.72 -6.43
C ALA A 588 3.41 -36.10 -6.03
N LYS A 589 2.28 -36.51 -6.61
CA LYS A 589 1.69 -37.84 -6.40
C LYS A 589 2.62 -38.96 -6.86
N ALA A 590 3.23 -38.84 -8.04
CA ALA A 590 4.20 -39.81 -8.55
C ALA A 590 5.47 -39.92 -7.67
N GLU A 591 5.96 -38.82 -7.09
CA GLU A 591 7.07 -38.87 -6.11
C GLU A 591 6.67 -39.66 -4.86
N GLN A 592 5.45 -39.46 -4.35
CA GLN A 592 4.94 -40.16 -3.17
C GLN A 592 4.69 -41.66 -3.45
N GLU A 593 4.12 -41.99 -4.60
CA GLU A 593 3.86 -43.38 -5.04
C GLU A 593 5.17 -44.17 -5.16
N MET A 594 6.18 -43.62 -5.85
CA MET A 594 7.52 -44.24 -5.94
C MET A 594 8.15 -44.49 -4.56
N ILE A 595 7.93 -43.59 -3.58
CA ILE A 595 8.45 -43.72 -2.21
C ILE A 595 7.65 -44.74 -1.37
N LEU A 596 6.39 -45.01 -1.72
CA LEU A 596 5.58 -46.07 -1.14
C LEU A 596 5.89 -47.45 -1.75
N GLU A 597 6.26 -47.52 -3.02
CA GLU A 597 6.74 -48.75 -3.67
C GLU A 597 8.12 -49.18 -3.12
N ASN A 598 9.06 -48.23 -3.00
CA ASN A 598 10.42 -48.45 -2.49
C ASN A 598 10.48 -48.56 -0.95
N ARG A 599 9.40 -49.06 -0.32
CA ARG A 599 9.20 -49.15 1.12
C ARG A 599 9.66 -50.51 1.66
N PRO A 600 10.54 -50.56 2.68
CA PRO A 600 10.92 -51.81 3.32
C PRO A 600 9.70 -52.58 3.85
N LYS A 601 9.61 -53.88 3.52
CA LYS A 601 8.54 -54.77 3.98
C LYS A 601 8.44 -54.74 5.51
N GLY A 602 7.23 -54.58 6.04
CA GLY A 602 6.95 -54.48 7.48
C GLY A 602 6.96 -53.06 8.07
N GLN A 603 7.59 -52.07 7.44
CA GLN A 603 7.59 -50.70 7.98
C GLN A 603 6.20 -50.05 7.86
N LYS A 604 5.59 -49.63 8.98
CA LYS A 604 4.37 -48.79 9.02
C LYS A 604 4.72 -47.30 9.19
N GLY A 605 3.76 -46.41 8.89
CA GLY A 605 3.90 -44.95 8.96
C GLY A 605 4.92 -44.25 8.02
N LEU A 606 5.00 -42.93 8.15
CA LEU A 606 6.06 -42.04 7.69
C LEU A 606 7.22 -42.02 8.69
N THR A 607 8.39 -41.56 8.24
CA THR A 607 9.55 -41.30 9.10
C THR A 607 10.36 -40.13 8.55
N LEU A 608 11.15 -39.44 9.37
CA LEU A 608 11.95 -38.28 8.96
C LEU A 608 12.80 -38.57 7.71
N LYS A 609 13.51 -39.72 7.72
CA LYS A 609 14.33 -40.23 6.61
C LYS A 609 13.56 -40.55 5.31
N LYS A 610 12.22 -40.64 5.34
CA LYS A 610 11.38 -40.67 4.13
C LYS A 610 11.11 -39.25 3.62
N LEU A 611 10.79 -38.31 4.51
CA LEU A 611 10.53 -36.91 4.16
C LEU A 611 11.75 -36.23 3.53
N ASP A 612 12.97 -36.71 3.80
CA ASP A 612 14.21 -36.26 3.12
C ASP A 612 14.26 -36.67 1.64
N LYS A 613 13.54 -37.72 1.24
CA LYS A 613 13.42 -38.14 -0.17
C LYS A 613 12.37 -37.35 -0.96
N TRP A 614 11.55 -36.53 -0.30
CA TRP A 614 10.44 -35.78 -0.92
C TRP A 614 10.94 -34.52 -1.66
N SER A 615 11.83 -34.74 -2.63
CA SER A 615 12.64 -33.71 -3.28
C SER A 615 11.82 -32.68 -4.06
N PHE A 616 10.77 -33.12 -4.76
CA PHE A 616 9.88 -32.28 -5.53
C PHE A 616 8.86 -31.60 -4.61
N CYS A 617 8.28 -32.33 -3.64
CA CYS A 617 7.35 -31.74 -2.68
C CYS A 617 8.03 -30.65 -1.82
N ARG A 618 9.28 -30.85 -1.37
CA ARG A 618 10.07 -29.80 -0.70
C ARG A 618 10.32 -28.60 -1.59
N ARG A 619 10.68 -28.79 -2.86
CA ARG A 619 10.86 -27.66 -3.82
C ARG A 619 9.55 -26.91 -4.08
N LEU A 620 8.42 -27.61 -4.15
CA LEU A 620 7.10 -27.00 -4.33
C LEU A 620 6.71 -26.14 -3.12
N LEU A 621 6.97 -26.61 -1.89
CA LEU A 621 6.79 -25.81 -0.67
C LEU A 621 7.74 -24.60 -0.62
N MET A 622 9.03 -24.78 -0.96
CA MET A 622 10.00 -23.67 -1.00
C MET A 622 9.58 -22.60 -2.02
N ARG A 623 9.06 -22.99 -3.18
CA ARG A 623 8.58 -22.09 -4.24
C ARG A 623 7.22 -21.42 -3.95
N HIS A 624 6.68 -21.60 -2.75
CA HIS A 624 5.61 -20.76 -2.19
C HIS A 624 6.17 -19.62 -1.30
N PHE A 625 7.45 -19.69 -0.94
CA PHE A 625 8.17 -18.65 -0.18
C PHE A 625 9.11 -17.79 -1.07
N GLU A 626 9.06 -17.99 -2.39
CA GLU A 626 9.78 -17.24 -3.44
C GLU A 626 8.81 -16.51 -4.39
#